data_AF-R7RYI2-F1
#
_entry.id   AF-R7RYI2-F1
#
_cell.length_a   1.000
_cell.length_b   1.000
_cell.length_c   1.000
_cell.angle_alpha   90.00
_cell.angle_beta   90.00
_cell.angle_gamma   90.00
#
_symmetry.space_group_name_H-M   'P 1'
#
loop_
_entity.id
_entity.type
_entity.pdbx_description
1 polymer ?
#
loop_
_entity_poly.entity_id
_entity_poly.type
_entity_poly.pdbx_seq_one_letter_code
_entity_poly.pdbx_strand_id
1 'polypeptide(L)'
;MSSRESDRISSAQQTLDILYEISQLLNTQLDKETLATCVGMIESGVNPEALAAVILELRRESTALQQGQAATLSAQPTTTNGRVSRPASRLGTR
;
A
#
# COMPACT_ATOMS: atom_id res chain seq x y z
N MET A 1 -27.54 2.55 -27.68
CA MET A 1 -26.14 3.01 -27.62
C MET A 1 -25.78 3.53 -29.00
N SER A 2 -25.65 4.86 -29.17
CA SER A 2 -25.27 5.44 -30.47
C SER A 2 -23.81 5.08 -30.76
N SER A 3 -23.45 4.68 -31.99
CA SER A 3 -22.05 4.32 -32.34
C SER A 3 -21.03 5.36 -31.88
N ARG A 4 -21.41 6.64 -31.92
CA ARG A 4 -20.60 7.77 -31.45
C ARG A 4 -20.21 7.71 -29.97
N GLU A 5 -21.04 7.11 -29.13
CA GLU A 5 -20.76 6.94 -27.71
C GLU A 5 -19.75 5.81 -27.48
N SER A 6 -19.88 4.71 -28.23
CA SER A 6 -18.88 3.63 -28.22
C SER A 6 -17.51 4.12 -28.69
N ASP A 7 -17.44 4.97 -29.72
CA ASP A 7 -16.19 5.57 -30.20
C ASP A 7 -15.51 6.45 -29.14
N ARG A 8 -16.30 7.26 -28.40
CA ARG A 8 -15.78 8.09 -27.31
C ARG A 8 -15.25 7.26 -26.15
N ILE A 9 -15.97 6.23 -25.74
CA ILE A 9 -15.55 5.34 -24.65
C ILE A 9 -14.25 4.62 -25.03
N SER A 10 -14.14 4.14 -26.28
CA SER A 10 -12.92 3.51 -26.77
C SER A 10 -11.73 4.48 -26.81
N SER A 11 -11.95 5.71 -27.27
CA SER A 11 -10.92 6.76 -27.32
C SER A 11 -10.42 7.15 -25.92
N ALA A 12 -11.33 7.25 -24.95
CA ALA A 12 -10.99 7.55 -23.56
C ALA A 12 -10.17 6.43 -22.91
N GLN A 13 -10.53 5.16 -23.17
CA GLN A 13 -9.75 4.01 -22.70
C GLN A 13 -8.34 3.99 -23.30
N GLN A 14 -8.20 4.21 -24.62
CA GLN A 14 -6.90 4.30 -25.26
C GLN A 14 -6.04 5.44 -24.68
N THR A 15 -6.65 6.59 -24.40
CA THR A 15 -5.95 7.71 -23.77
C THR A 15 -5.45 7.34 -22.38
N LEU A 16 -6.27 6.68 -21.56
CA LEU A 16 -5.86 6.20 -20.23
C LEU A 16 -4.76 5.14 -20.31
N ASP A 17 -4.81 4.23 -21.28
CA ASP A 17 -3.75 3.23 -21.48
C ASP A 17 -2.41 3.88 -21.84
N ILE A 18 -2.41 4.87 -22.75
CA ILE A 18 -1.19 5.63 -23.10
C ILE A 18 -0.65 6.39 -21.87
N LEU A 19 -1.52 7.03 -21.09
CA LEU A 19 -1.12 7.73 -19.87
C LEU A 19 -0.53 6.75 -18.84
N TYR A 20 -1.06 5.53 -18.74
CA TYR A 20 -0.53 4.50 -17.86
C TYR A 20 0.84 4.01 -18.32
N GLU A 21 1.06 3.81 -19.62
CA GLU A 21 2.40 3.48 -20.14
C GLU A 21 3.42 4.58 -19.80
N ILE A 22 3.05 5.85 -19.95
CA ILE A 22 3.90 6.99 -19.55
C ILE A 22 4.18 6.95 -18.03
N SER A 23 3.16 6.67 -17.22
CA SER A 23 3.32 6.62 -15.76
C SER A 23 4.24 5.49 -15.30
N GLN A 24 4.23 4.35 -16.02
CA GLN A 24 5.16 3.24 -15.81
C GLN A 24 6.59 3.61 -16.22
N LEU A 25 6.77 4.28 -17.36
CA LEU A 25 8.10 4.75 -17.81
C LEU A 25 8.72 5.75 -16.84
N LEU A 26 7.92 6.65 -16.27
CA LEU A 26 8.34 7.61 -15.25
C LEU A 26 8.45 7.01 -13.85
N ASN A 27 8.16 5.71 -13.71
CA ASN A 27 8.24 4.96 -12.45
C ASN A 27 7.45 5.60 -11.29
N THR A 28 6.30 6.21 -11.62
CA THR A 28 5.40 6.84 -10.65
C THR A 28 4.67 5.83 -9.76
N GLN A 29 4.69 4.55 -10.14
CA GLN A 29 4.02 3.44 -9.46
C GLN A 29 2.53 3.69 -9.20
N LEU A 30 1.84 4.40 -10.09
CA LEU A 30 0.39 4.60 -10.02
C LEU A 30 -0.33 3.46 -10.73
N ASP A 31 -1.32 2.85 -10.06
CA ASP A 31 -2.23 1.89 -10.66
C ASP A 31 -3.21 2.57 -11.62
N LYS A 32 -3.73 1.80 -12.60
CA LYS A 32 -4.63 2.31 -13.65
C LYS A 32 -5.90 2.96 -13.06
N GLU A 33 -6.40 2.42 -11.95
CA GLU A 33 -7.57 2.94 -11.23
C GLU A 33 -7.26 4.27 -10.53
N THR A 34 -6.10 4.38 -9.88
CA THR A 34 -5.65 5.62 -9.24
C THR A 34 -5.38 6.70 -10.29
N LEU A 35 -4.78 6.33 -11.42
CA LEU A 35 -4.54 7.25 -12.53
C LEU A 35 -5.84 7.79 -13.12
N ALA A 36 -6.85 6.93 -13.34
CA ALA A 36 -8.16 7.36 -13.81
C ALA A 36 -8.83 8.33 -12.84
N THR A 37 -8.71 8.09 -11.52
CA THR A 37 -9.20 9.00 -10.49
C THR A 37 -8.47 10.35 -10.54
N CYS A 38 -7.14 10.34 -10.68
CA CYS A 38 -6.34 11.56 -10.81
C CYS A 38 -6.74 12.38 -12.04
N VAL A 39 -6.95 11.72 -13.19
CA VAL A 39 -7.43 12.38 -14.41
C VAL A 39 -8.79 13.04 -14.17
N GLY A 40 -9.74 12.34 -13.55
CA GLY A 40 -11.05 12.94 -13.23
C GLY A 40 -10.96 14.13 -12.26
N MET A 41 -10.03 14.09 -11.30
CA MET A 41 -9.76 15.23 -10.42
C MET A 41 -9.15 16.42 -11.18
N ILE A 42 -8.21 16.17 -12.08
CA ILE A 42 -7.58 17.20 -12.91
C ILE A 42 -8.61 17.83 -13.86
N GLU A 43 -9.48 17.01 -14.48
CA GLU A 43 -10.60 17.48 -15.30
C GLU A 43 -11.60 18.34 -14.52
N SER A 44 -11.72 18.11 -13.21
CA SER A 44 -12.53 18.93 -12.29
C SER A 44 -11.86 20.24 -11.86
N GLY A 45 -10.63 20.53 -12.34
CA GLY A 45 -9.89 21.76 -12.06
C GLY A 45 -8.93 21.66 -10.87
N VAL A 46 -8.60 20.45 -10.41
CA VAL A 46 -7.58 20.26 -9.36
C VAL A 46 -6.18 20.49 -9.94
N ASN A 47 -5.35 21.24 -9.21
CA ASN A 47 -3.96 21.48 -9.61
C ASN A 47 -3.14 20.18 -9.57
N PRO A 48 -2.50 19.77 -10.69
CA PRO A 48 -1.74 18.53 -10.76
C PRO A 48 -0.53 18.52 -9.82
N GLU A 49 0.11 19.67 -9.61
CA GLU A 49 1.25 19.82 -8.69
C GLU A 49 0.85 19.58 -7.23
N ALA A 50 -0.30 20.12 -6.81
CA ALA A 50 -0.83 19.90 -5.46
C ALA A 50 -1.25 18.44 -5.27
N LEU A 51 -1.88 17.85 -6.29
CA LEU A 51 -2.28 16.43 -6.28
C LEU A 51 -1.06 15.51 -6.12
N ALA A 52 0.03 15.79 -6.84
CA ALA A 52 1.27 15.04 -6.73
C ALA A 52 1.85 15.10 -5.31
N ALA A 53 1.87 16.28 -4.68
CA ALA A 53 2.34 16.44 -3.30
C ALA A 53 1.51 15.60 -2.31
N VAL A 54 0.19 15.60 -2.45
CA VAL A 54 -0.71 14.81 -1.61
C VAL A 54 -0.47 13.30 -1.80
N ILE A 55 -0.34 12.84 -3.05
CA ILE A 55 -0.07 11.42 -3.34
C ILE A 55 1.26 10.96 -2.74
N LEU A 56 2.30 11.80 -2.82
CA LEU A 56 3.61 11.50 -2.24
C LEU A 56 3.56 11.41 -0.72
N GLU A 57 2.86 12.32 -0.05
CA GLU A 57 2.72 12.30 1.40
C GLU A 57 1.91 11.08 1.87
N LEU A 58 0.79 10.76 1.20
CA LEU A 58 -0.02 9.58 1.52
C LEU A 58 0.78 8.27 1.36
N ARG A 59 1.62 8.17 0.31
CA ARG A 59 2.51 7.01 0.13
C ARG A 59 3.52 6.92 1.27
N ARG A 60 4.13 8.05 1.66
CA ARG A 60 5.08 8.11 2.77
C ARG A 60 4.43 7.65 4.08
N GLU A 61 3.27 8.20 4.42
CA GLU A 61 2.52 7.81 5.62
C GLU A 61 2.11 6.33 5.58
N SER A 62 1.59 5.83 4.46
CA SER A 62 1.21 4.42 4.31
C SER A 62 2.40 3.49 4.57
N THR A 63 3.57 3.79 4.02
CA THR A 63 4.78 2.99 4.27
C THR A 63 5.24 3.06 5.73
N ALA A 64 5.15 4.22 6.37
CA ALA A 64 5.47 4.38 7.79
C ALA A 64 4.51 3.60 8.70
N LEU A 65 3.21 3.60 8.38
CA LEU A 65 2.20 2.83 9.09
C LEU A 65 2.41 1.32 8.92
N GLN A 66 2.77 0.85 7.73
CA GLN A 66 3.11 -0.55 7.48
C GLN A 66 4.30 -1.01 8.33
N GLN A 67 5.34 -0.17 8.44
CA GLN A 67 6.52 -0.46 9.24
C GLN A 67 6.22 -0.45 10.75
N GLY A 68 5.37 0.48 11.20
CA GLY A 68 4.90 0.52 12.60
C GLY A 68 4.06 -0.69 12.99
N GLN A 69 3.19 -1.19 12.09
CA GLN A 69 2.39 -2.39 12.31
C GLN A 69 3.23 -3.67 12.31
N ALA A 70 4.24 -3.77 11.43
CA ALA A 70 5.16 -4.91 11.41
C ALA A 70 5.92 -5.09 12.74
N ALA A 71 6.31 -3.99 13.40
CA ALA A 71 6.97 -4.04 14.71
C ALA A 71 6.06 -4.55 15.84
N THR A 72 4.74 -4.33 15.76
CA THR A 72 3.80 -4.82 16.79
C THR A 72 3.48 -6.31 16.67
N LEU A 73 3.59 -6.90 15.47
CA LEU A 73 3.30 -8.33 15.23
C LEU A 73 4.50 -9.25 15.57
N SER A 74 5.73 -8.72 15.66
CA SER A 74 6.90 -9.50 16.08
C SER A 74 7.12 -9.53 17.59
N ALA A 75 6.38 -8.74 18.37
CA ALA A 75 6.45 -8.76 19.83
C ALA A 75 5.56 -9.89 20.40
N GLN A 76 5.85 -11.13 20.01
CA GLN A 76 5.30 -12.29 20.71
C GLN A 76 6.00 -12.38 22.08
N PRO A 77 5.29 -12.25 23.21
CA PRO A 77 5.90 -12.49 24.51
C PRO A 77 6.27 -13.97 24.55
N THR A 78 7.56 -14.26 24.58
CA THR A 78 8.08 -15.57 24.94
C THR A 78 7.68 -15.84 26.38
N THR A 79 6.50 -16.44 26.56
CA THR A 79 6.13 -17.10 27.82
C THR A 79 7.15 -18.22 28.02
N THR A 80 8.18 -17.90 28.79
CA THR A 80 9.11 -18.83 29.42
C THR A 80 8.29 -19.76 30.30
N ASN A 81 7.79 -20.82 29.68
CA ASN A 81 6.94 -21.78 30.36
C ASN A 81 7.85 -22.52 31.33
N GLY A 82 7.64 -22.26 32.62
CA GLY A 82 8.41 -22.76 33.74
C GLY A 82 8.58 -24.27 33.67
N ARG A 83 9.70 -24.70 33.08
CA ARG A 83 10.35 -25.97 33.40
C ARG A 83 10.64 -25.90 34.89
N VAL A 84 9.71 -26.41 35.70
CA VAL A 84 9.97 -26.85 37.06
C VAL A 84 10.96 -28.01 36.91
N SER A 85 12.23 -27.64 36.78
CA SER A 85 13.36 -28.54 36.86
C SER A 85 13.32 -29.13 38.25
N ARG A 86 12.78 -30.35 38.36
CA ARG A 86 13.01 -31.26 39.48
C ARG A 86 14.51 -31.26 39.79
N PRO A 87 14.97 -30.87 40.98
CA PRO A 87 16.25 -31.35 41.46
C PRO A 87 16.03 -32.72 42.10
N ALA A 88 16.83 -33.65 41.61
CA ALA A 88 16.99 -35.01 42.08
C ALA A 88 17.26 -35.10 43.60
N SER A 89 16.62 -36.08 44.23
CA SER A 89 17.20 -37.03 45.18
C SER A 89 18.63 -36.76 45.71
N ARG A 90 18.73 -36.49 47.01
CA ARG A 90 19.79 -36.90 47.97
C ARG A 90 19.09 -36.96 49.33
N LEU A 91 18.73 -38.12 49.89
CA LEU A 91 19.57 -39.20 50.43
C LEU A 91 20.65 -38.70 51.39
N GLY A 92 20.55 -39.10 52.66
CA GLY A 92 21.66 -39.11 53.62
C GLY A 92 21.41 -38.24 54.86
N THR A 93 20.97 -38.84 55.98
CA THR A 93 21.84 -39.22 57.12
C THR A 93 22.28 -38.03 58.00
N ARG A 94 21.55 -37.75 59.09
CA ARG A 94 21.85 -38.14 60.47
C ARG A 94 20.95 -37.37 61.44
#